data_AF-G7I452-F1
#
_entry.id   AF-G7I452-F1
#
_cell.length_a   1.000
_cell.length_b   1.000
_cell.length_c   1.000
_cell.angle_alpha   90.00
_cell.angle_beta   90.00
_cell.angle_gamma   90.00
#
_symmetry.space_group_name_H-M   'P 1'
#
loop_
_entity.id
_entity.type
_entity.pdbx_description
1 polymer ?
#
loop_
_entity_poly.entity_id
_entity_poly.type
_entity_poly.pdbx_seq_one_letter_code
_entity_poly.pdbx_strand_id
1 'polypeptide(L)'
;MESLSSTIRSRGDIVLTVASSGIAALFIPGGRTAHSRFAIPLIVDECSTCTIHPNSNLAELVDKAKLIIWDEAPVMHQHCFEALDRTLKDVLRHRNNDRLDIPFGGKNVVLGGDFRQGS
;
A
#
# COMPACT_ATOMS: atom_id res chain seq x y z
N MET A 1 7.89 -12.28 4.47
CA MET A 1 6.56 -11.63 4.38
C MET A 1 5.42 -12.62 4.29
N GLU A 2 5.57 -13.71 3.55
CA GLU A 2 4.52 -14.74 3.38
C GLU A 2 4.02 -15.37 4.69
N SER A 3 4.91 -15.75 5.63
CA SER A 3 4.51 -16.33 6.92
C SER A 3 3.66 -15.35 7.77
N LEU A 4 4.02 -14.06 7.77
CA LEU A 4 3.26 -13.02 8.48
C LEU A 4 1.88 -12.82 7.85
N SER A 5 1.84 -12.72 6.52
CA SER A 5 0.60 -12.60 5.76
C SER A 5 -0.33 -13.78 6.01
N SER A 6 0.20 -15.00 5.93
CA SER A 6 -0.53 -16.25 6.18
C SER A 6 -1.09 -16.30 7.61
N THR A 7 -0.29 -15.95 8.62
CA THR A 7 -0.69 -15.96 10.03
C THR A 7 -1.83 -14.97 10.32
N ILE A 8 -1.81 -13.80 9.68
CA ILE A 8 -2.87 -12.80 9.85
C ILE A 8 -4.12 -13.22 9.08
N ARG A 9 -3.97 -13.70 7.84
CA ARG A 9 -5.08 -14.21 7.02
C ARG A 9 -5.77 -15.42 7.66
N SER A 10 -5.03 -16.30 8.35
CA SER A 10 -5.61 -17.44 9.07
C SER A 10 -6.50 -17.04 10.24
N ARG A 11 -6.42 -15.79 10.71
CA ARG A 11 -7.32 -15.21 11.73
C ARG A 11 -8.56 -14.56 11.12
N GLY A 12 -8.73 -14.61 9.80
CA GLY A 12 -9.81 -13.95 9.07
C GLY A 12 -9.57 -12.46 8.80
N ASP A 13 -8.39 -11.93 9.14
CA ASP A 13 -8.02 -10.54 8.89
C ASP A 13 -7.59 -10.34 7.42
N ILE A 14 -7.81 -9.14 6.89
CA ILE A 14 -7.43 -8.77 5.52
C ILE A 14 -6.00 -8.24 5.49
N VAL A 15 -5.16 -8.84 4.64
CA VAL A 15 -3.80 -8.39 4.34
C VAL A 15 -3.67 -8.07 2.86
N LEU A 16 -3.27 -6.84 2.54
CA LEU A 16 -2.97 -6.40 1.18
C LEU A 16 -1.49 -6.58 0.90
N THR A 17 -1.15 -7.55 0.06
CA THR A 17 0.21 -7.79 -0.41
C THR A 17 0.38 -7.19 -1.81
N VAL A 18 1.39 -6.35 -1.98
CA VAL A 18 1.77 -5.73 -3.26
C VAL A 18 3.27 -5.83 -3.48
N ALA A 19 3.70 -5.75 -4.73
CA ALA A 19 5.11 -5.64 -5.10
C ALA A 19 5.39 -4.38 -5.92
N SER A 20 6.64 -3.94 -5.97
CA SER A 20 7.03 -2.83 -6.85
C SER A 20 7.07 -3.23 -8.33
N SER A 21 7.60 -4.42 -8.64
CA SER A 21 7.71 -4.94 -10.00
C SER A 21 6.63 -5.97 -10.34
N GLY A 22 6.32 -6.10 -11.64
CA GLY A 22 5.39 -7.11 -12.13
C GLY A 22 5.91 -8.55 -11.92
N ILE A 23 7.21 -8.74 -12.01
CA ILE A 23 7.86 -10.05 -11.80
C ILE A 23 7.74 -10.46 -10.33
N ALA A 24 8.04 -9.57 -9.39
CA ALA A 24 7.88 -9.86 -7.96
C ALA A 24 6.42 -10.14 -7.59
N ALA A 25 5.47 -9.45 -8.21
CA ALA A 25 4.05 -9.69 -7.98
C ALA A 25 3.61 -11.13 -8.35
N LEU A 26 4.30 -11.81 -9.27
CA LEU A 26 4.01 -13.21 -9.63
C LEU A 26 4.31 -14.20 -8.50
N PHE A 27 5.25 -13.86 -7.62
CA PHE A 27 5.64 -14.71 -6.49
C PHE A 27 4.72 -14.52 -5.27
N ILE A 28 3.87 -13.50 -5.30
CA ILE A 28 2.86 -13.24 -4.26
C ILE A 28 1.55 -13.90 -4.68
N PRO A 29 0.91 -14.75 -3.85
CA PRO A 29 -0.38 -15.33 -4.17
C PRO A 29 -1.46 -14.24 -4.38
N GLY A 30 -2.04 -14.18 -5.58
CA GLY A 30 -2.98 -13.10 -5.97
C GLY A 30 -2.31 -11.71 -6.00
N GLY A 31 -0.99 -11.69 -6.16
CA GLY A 31 -0.15 -10.51 -6.15
C GLY A 31 -0.53 -9.51 -7.22
N ARG A 32 -0.41 -8.24 -6.86
CA ARG A 32 -0.55 -7.11 -7.77
C ARG A 32 0.60 -6.15 -7.52
N THR A 33 0.97 -5.40 -8.54
CA THR A 33 1.91 -4.30 -8.33
C THR A 33 1.26 -3.21 -7.47
N ALA A 34 2.05 -2.42 -6.75
CA ALA A 34 1.54 -1.28 -5.99
C ALA A 34 0.80 -0.29 -6.89
N HIS A 35 1.33 -0.03 -8.10
CA HIS A 35 0.66 0.78 -9.13
C HIS A 35 -0.74 0.29 -9.45
N SER A 36 -0.92 -1.01 -9.72
CA SER A 36 -2.23 -1.56 -10.08
C SER A 36 -3.17 -1.75 -8.87
N ARG A 37 -2.64 -2.01 -7.67
CA ARG A 37 -3.46 -2.17 -6.46
C ARG A 37 -4.01 -0.83 -5.99
N PHE A 38 -3.18 0.19 -5.96
CA PHE A 38 -3.52 1.50 -5.38
C PHE A 38 -3.84 2.56 -6.43
N ALA A 39 -3.78 2.24 -7.73
CA ALA A 39 -3.92 3.22 -8.80
C ALA A 39 -2.91 4.38 -8.66
N ILE A 40 -1.65 4.04 -8.40
CA ILE A 40 -0.54 5.01 -8.39
C ILE A 40 -0.28 5.43 -9.84
N PRO A 41 -0.22 6.74 -10.15
CA PRO A 41 0.19 7.23 -11.46
C PRO A 41 1.58 6.70 -11.86
N LEU A 42 1.84 6.53 -13.16
CA LEU A 42 3.18 6.14 -13.66
C LEU A 42 4.19 7.28 -13.57
N ILE A 43 3.71 8.52 -13.71
CA ILE A 43 4.49 9.73 -13.53
C ILE A 43 4.03 10.34 -12.22
N VAL A 44 4.91 10.38 -11.23
CA VAL A 44 4.63 10.90 -9.89
C VAL A 44 5.56 12.06 -9.57
N ASP A 45 5.00 13.03 -8.86
CA ASP A 45 5.67 14.19 -8.29
C ASP A 45 5.26 14.39 -6.82
N GLU A 46 5.79 15.45 -6.20
CA GLU A 46 5.56 15.82 -4.80
C GLU A 46 4.08 16.11 -4.47
N CYS A 47 3.23 16.37 -5.47
CA CYS A 47 1.82 16.68 -5.31
C CYS A 47 0.89 15.54 -5.75
N SER A 48 1.44 14.50 -6.40
CA SER A 48 0.69 13.41 -7.01
C SER A 48 -0.02 12.54 -5.99
N THR A 49 -1.30 12.26 -6.16
CA THR A 49 -2.07 11.32 -5.33
C THR A 49 -2.44 10.07 -6.13
N CYS A 50 -2.79 8.99 -5.44
CA CYS A 50 -3.37 7.83 -6.09
C CYS A 50 -4.86 8.05 -6.40
N THR A 51 -5.34 7.48 -7.51
CA THR A 51 -6.72 7.61 -7.97
C THR A 51 -7.66 6.65 -7.22
N ILE A 52 -7.76 6.83 -5.90
CA ILE A 52 -8.68 6.07 -5.03
C ILE A 52 -9.77 7.01 -4.55
N HIS A 53 -11.00 6.81 -5.02
CA HIS A 53 -12.12 7.61 -4.58
C HIS A 53 -12.59 7.18 -3.17
N PRO A 54 -12.90 8.13 -2.27
CA PRO A 54 -13.67 7.85 -1.06
C PRO A 54 -14.98 7.15 -1.44
N ASN A 55 -15.34 6.08 -0.72
CA ASN A 55 -16.48 5.19 -1.00
C ASN A 55 -16.34 4.23 -2.19
N SER A 56 -15.15 4.10 -2.78
CA SER A 56 -14.89 3.00 -3.73
C SER A 56 -14.70 1.66 -3.01
N ASN A 57 -14.91 0.55 -3.72
CA ASN A 57 -14.62 -0.80 -3.20
C ASN A 57 -13.15 -0.94 -2.76
N LEU A 58 -12.23 -0.23 -3.41
CA LEU A 58 -10.82 -0.23 -3.04
C LEU A 58 -10.60 0.54 -1.73
N ALA A 59 -11.25 1.70 -1.55
CA ALA A 59 -11.21 2.44 -0.29
C ALA A 59 -11.76 1.60 0.88
N GLU A 60 -12.89 0.91 0.69
CA GLU A 60 -13.45 0.02 1.71
C GLU A 60 -12.51 -1.16 2.02
N LEU A 61 -11.91 -1.75 0.99
CA LEU A 61 -10.93 -2.82 1.15
C LEU A 61 -9.72 -2.37 1.96
N VAL A 62 -9.19 -1.18 1.67
CA VAL A 62 -8.09 -0.56 2.42
C VAL A 62 -8.50 -0.26 3.86
N ASP A 63 -9.72 0.24 4.09
CA ASP A 63 -10.22 0.50 5.44
C ASP A 63 -10.37 -0.78 6.27
N LYS A 64 -10.79 -1.90 5.66
CA LYS A 64 -10.86 -3.21 6.32
C LYS A 64 -9.50 -3.90 6.44
N ALA A 65 -8.52 -3.54 5.62
CA ALA A 65 -7.19 -4.11 5.67
C ALA A 65 -6.52 -3.78 7.02
N LYS A 66 -6.00 -4.83 7.67
CA LYS A 66 -5.27 -4.73 8.93
C LYS A 66 -3.78 -4.48 8.72
N LEU A 67 -3.28 -4.93 7.58
CA LEU A 67 -1.87 -4.84 7.19
C LEU A 67 -1.75 -4.65 5.68
N ILE A 68 -0.86 -3.75 5.28
CA ILE A 68 -0.35 -3.61 3.92
C ILE A 68 1.11 -4.07 3.93
N ILE A 69 1.45 -4.97 3.02
CA ILE A 69 2.80 -5.49 2.81
C ILE A 69 3.24 -5.05 1.42
N TRP A 70 4.35 -4.35 1.34
CA TRP A 70 4.93 -3.89 0.08
C TRP A 70 6.30 -4.53 -0.11
N ASP A 71 6.39 -5.45 -1.06
CA ASP A 71 7.63 -6.13 -1.42
C ASP A 71 8.41 -5.38 -2.52
N GLU A 72 9.74 -5.50 -2.51
CA GLU A 72 10.65 -4.67 -3.32
C GLU A 72 10.41 -3.17 -3.17
N ALA A 73 9.99 -2.70 -2.00
CA ALA A 73 9.70 -1.29 -1.73
C ALA A 73 10.87 -0.35 -2.13
N PRO A 74 12.16 -0.65 -1.85
CA PRO A 74 13.26 0.25 -2.22
C PRO A 74 13.43 0.49 -3.73
N VAL A 75 12.85 -0.36 -4.59
CA VAL A 75 12.90 -0.20 -6.05
C VAL A 75 11.97 0.92 -6.53
N MET A 76 11.04 1.37 -5.68
CA MET A 76 10.05 2.40 -6.01
C MET A 76 10.55 3.81 -5.68
N HIS A 77 10.17 4.80 -6.51
CA HIS A 77 10.45 6.21 -6.22
C HIS A 77 9.75 6.67 -4.94
N GLN A 78 10.39 7.57 -4.18
CA GLN A 78 9.86 8.10 -2.91
C GLN A 78 8.44 8.70 -3.06
N HIS A 79 8.18 9.41 -4.16
CA HIS A 79 6.88 10.03 -4.44
C HIS A 79 5.75 9.01 -4.57
N CYS A 80 6.01 7.74 -4.90
CA CYS A 80 4.97 6.71 -4.88
C CYS A 80 4.49 6.41 -3.45
N PHE A 81 5.40 6.44 -2.48
CA PHE A 81 5.06 6.26 -1.07
C PHE A 81 4.30 7.46 -0.52
N GLU A 82 4.74 8.67 -0.87
CA GLU A 82 4.09 9.91 -0.46
C GLU A 82 2.70 10.06 -1.10
N ALA A 83 2.55 9.68 -2.37
CA ALA A 83 1.26 9.65 -3.05
C ALA A 83 0.28 8.71 -2.34
N LEU A 84 0.75 7.51 -1.98
CA LEU A 84 -0.06 6.56 -1.22
C LEU A 84 -0.40 7.08 0.18
N ASP A 85 0.57 7.65 0.90
CA ASP A 85 0.37 8.25 2.22
C ASP A 85 -0.74 9.31 2.19
N ARG A 86 -0.62 10.28 1.26
CA ARG A 86 -1.60 11.35 1.06
C ARG A 86 -2.99 10.80 0.72
N THR A 87 -3.07 9.82 -0.18
CA THR A 87 -4.35 9.19 -0.53
C THR A 87 -4.96 8.42 0.64
N LEU A 88 -4.17 7.68 1.42
CA LEU A 88 -4.69 6.92 2.56
C LEU A 88 -5.19 7.84 3.67
N LYS A 89 -4.50 8.96 3.92
CA LYS A 89 -4.95 10.00 4.85
C LYS A 89 -6.30 10.57 4.42
N ASP A 90 -6.46 10.89 3.14
CA ASP A 90 -7.72 11.43 2.63
C ASP A 90 -8.86 10.40 2.65
N VAL A 91 -8.61 9.17 2.19
CA VAL A 91 -9.62 8.11 2.14
C VAL A 91 -10.08 7.69 3.54
N LEU A 92 -9.18 7.67 4.53
CA LEU A 92 -9.47 7.17 5.88
C LEU A 92 -9.86 8.27 6.88
N ARG A 93 -9.94 9.54 6.44
CA ARG A 93 -10.28 10.69 7.29
C ARG A 93 -11.62 10.57 8.01
N HIS A 94 -12.57 9.82 7.43
CA HIS A 94 -13.92 9.66 7.98
C HIS A 94 -13.95 8.93 9.34
N ARG A 95 -12.88 8.20 9.71
CA ARG A 95 -12.82 7.46 10.98
C ARG A 95 -12.38 8.34 12.16
N ASN A 96 -11.47 9.28 11.92
CA ASN A 96 -11.06 10.27 12.92
C ASN A 96 -10.30 11.40 12.21
N ASN A 97 -10.59 12.64 12.58
CA ASN A 97 -10.01 13.82 11.94
C ASN A 97 -8.49 13.94 12.24
N ASP A 98 -8.02 13.32 13.33
CA ASP A 98 -6.60 13.28 13.72
C ASP A 98 -5.72 12.38 12.83
N ARG A 99 -6.30 11.69 11.83
CA ARG A 99 -5.57 10.77 10.95
C ARG A 99 -4.75 11.46 9.86
N LEU A 100 -4.86 12.78 9.71
CA LEU A 100 -4.12 13.56 8.72
C LEU A 100 -2.62 13.62 9.02
N ASP A 101 -2.25 13.59 10.31
CA ASP A 101 -0.84 13.66 10.74
C ASP A 101 -0.20 12.28 10.93
N ILE A 102 -1.00 11.21 10.86
CA ILE A 102 -0.52 9.85 11.06
C ILE A 102 -0.10 9.25 9.71
N PRO A 103 1.13 8.71 9.59
CA PRO A 103 1.56 8.02 8.38
C PRO A 103 0.56 6.95 7.93
N PHE A 104 0.32 6.91 6.63
CA PHE A 104 -0.60 6.05 5.91
C PHE A 104 -2.03 6.05 6.49
N GLY A 105 -2.47 7.18 7.06
CA GLY A 105 -3.78 7.31 7.71
C GLY A 105 -3.95 6.37 8.91
N GLY A 106 -2.85 5.96 9.55
CA GLY A 106 -2.81 5.01 10.66
C GLY A 106 -2.88 3.53 10.23
N LYS A 107 -2.65 3.22 8.95
CA LYS A 107 -2.55 1.84 8.48
C LYS A 107 -1.19 1.24 8.81
N ASN A 108 -1.19 -0.03 9.22
CA ASN A 108 0.05 -0.77 9.37
C ASN A 108 0.59 -1.09 7.98
N VAL A 109 1.77 -0.55 7.66
CA VAL A 109 2.47 -0.79 6.41
C VAL A 109 3.83 -1.41 6.73
N VAL A 110 4.14 -2.55 6.10
CA VAL A 110 5.45 -3.21 6.20
C VAL A 110 6.11 -3.17 4.84
N LEU A 111 7.26 -2.51 4.76
CA LEU A 111 8.08 -2.41 3.57
C LEU A 111 9.15 -3.50 3.60
N GLY A 112 9.29 -4.23 2.50
CA GLY A 112 10.25 -5.32 2.32
C GLY A 112 11.03 -5.15 1.04
N GLY A 113 12.19 -5.76 0.98
CA GLY A 113 13.10 -5.66 -0.16
C GLY A 113 14.54 -5.53 0.30
N ASP A 114 15.46 -5.70 -0.65
CA ASP A 114 16.88 -5.50 -0.42
C ASP A 114 17.27 -4.07 -0.85
N PHE A 115 17.72 -3.27 0.11
CA PHE A 115 18.17 -1.90 -0.14
C PHE A 115 19.44 -1.82 -0.98
N ARG A 116 20.14 -2.94 -1.21
CA ARG A 116 21.32 -3.01 -2.08
C ARG A 116 21.00 -3.01 -3.58
N GLN A 117 19.72 -3.03 -3.95
CA GLN A 117 19.28 -2.99 -5.35
C GLN A 117 19.09 -1.56 -5.90
N GLY A 118 19.29 -0.54 -5.06
CA GLY A 118 19.32 0.87 -5.48
C GLY A 118 20.75 1.39 -5.58
N SER A 119 21.41 1.16 -6.72
CA SER A 119 22.62 1.87 -7.14
C SER A 119 22.56 2.19 -8.62
#